data_AF-A0AAJ5WT24-F1
#
_entry.id   AF-A0AAJ5WT24-F1
#
_cell.length_a   1.000
_cell.length_b   1.000
_cell.length_c   1.000
_cell.angle_alpha   90.00
_cell.angle_beta   90.00
_cell.angle_gamma   90.00
#
_symmetry.space_group_name_H-M   'P 1'
#
loop_
_entity.id
_entity.type
_entity.pdbx_description
1 polymer ?
#
loop_
_entity_poly.entity_id
_entity_poly.type
_entity_poly.pdbx_seq_one_letter_code
_entity_poly.pdbx_strand_id
1 'polypeptide(L)'
;MQKRHRIVQLLIGVAVICCLAACEKEETYPDMPNAVYMTSNAITGPGSSASTAITNTASGKVSVSPAVARVYVNILQTKEVTLTYTLGGTAEAGVNYTAPDPMSITIPAGKWFTDIKIPVINTPITANKTIIIALATATDDVQLGLGSDRNYKTFTYTLTK
;
A
#
# COMPACT_ATOMS: atom_id res chain seq x y z
N MET A 1 43.76 47.32 50.32
CA MET A 1 43.32 47.60 48.93
C MET A 1 44.43 47.16 47.98
N GLN A 2 44.05 46.38 46.95
CA GLN A 2 44.85 45.31 46.37
C GLN A 2 46.07 45.70 45.50
N LYS A 3 47.00 44.74 45.41
CA LYS A 3 48.43 44.85 45.14
C LYS A 3 48.76 44.50 43.69
N ARG A 4 49.46 45.43 43.04
CA ARG A 4 50.54 45.33 42.03
C ARG A 4 51.06 43.92 41.61
N HIS A 5 51.35 43.81 40.29
CA HIS A 5 52.52 43.18 39.61
C HIS A 5 52.34 41.94 38.72
N ARG A 6 53.09 42.00 37.59
CA ARG A 6 53.24 41.09 36.43
C ARG A 6 53.99 39.79 36.79
N ILE A 7 53.92 38.73 35.95
CA ILE A 7 55.00 37.76 35.53
C ILE A 7 54.51 36.30 35.27
N VAL A 8 54.67 35.82 34.02
CA VAL A 8 55.19 34.49 33.51
C VAL A 8 54.42 33.15 33.66
N GLN A 9 54.22 32.49 32.49
CA GLN A 9 54.13 31.06 32.07
C GLN A 9 53.57 29.95 33.01
N LEU A 10 52.76 29.00 32.46
CA LEU A 10 53.01 27.53 32.39
C LEU A 10 51.73 26.68 32.08
N LEU A 11 51.77 25.93 30.97
CA LEU A 11 51.20 24.59 30.63
C LEU A 11 49.79 24.07 31.08
N ILE A 12 49.16 23.37 30.13
CA ILE A 12 48.18 22.25 30.22
C ILE A 12 46.71 22.59 30.46
N GLY A 13 45.91 22.38 29.42
CA GLY A 13 44.45 22.34 29.48
C GLY A 13 43.89 21.55 28.30
N VAL A 14 44.17 20.25 28.28
CA VAL A 14 43.51 19.25 27.44
C VAL A 14 42.01 19.25 27.78
N ALA A 15 41.24 20.11 27.11
CA ALA A 15 39.81 19.93 26.98
C ALA A 15 39.56 19.53 25.53
N VAL A 16 39.91 18.26 25.29
CA VAL A 16 39.56 17.49 24.10
C VAL A 16 38.13 17.83 23.72
N ILE A 17 38.03 18.40 22.53
CA ILE A 17 36.91 18.35 21.60
C ILE A 17 36.26 16.96 21.72
N CYS A 18 35.28 16.80 22.60
CA CYS A 18 34.63 15.52 22.89
C CYS A 18 33.10 15.58 22.72
N CYS A 19 32.59 16.53 21.93
CA CYS A 19 31.15 16.60 21.62
C CYS A 19 30.81 16.75 20.13
N LEU A 20 31.72 16.38 19.21
CA LEU A 20 31.42 16.34 17.77
C LEU A 20 31.45 14.93 17.18
N ALA A 21 31.16 13.92 18.01
CA ALA A 21 30.97 12.56 17.53
C ALA A 21 29.91 11.85 18.38
N ALA A 22 28.71 12.42 18.46
CA ALA A 22 27.55 11.54 18.37
C ALA A 22 27.52 11.06 16.92
N CYS A 23 28.27 9.99 16.64
CA CYS A 23 28.16 9.24 15.41
C CYS A 23 26.79 8.55 15.46
N GLU A 24 25.73 9.29 15.17
CA GLU A 24 24.54 8.67 14.62
C GLU A 24 24.98 8.13 13.28
N LYS A 25 25.14 6.81 13.19
CA LYS A 25 25.21 6.15 11.90
C LYS A 25 24.04 6.68 11.11
N GLU A 26 24.30 7.45 10.08
CA GLU A 26 23.35 7.71 9.03
C GLU A 26 23.17 6.35 8.33
N GLU A 27 22.33 5.50 8.93
CA GLU A 27 21.88 4.30 8.26
C GLU A 27 21.19 4.80 7.01
N THR A 28 21.85 4.64 5.87
CA THR A 28 21.28 4.94 4.56
C THR A 28 20.13 3.98 4.35
N TYR A 29 18.95 4.34 4.85
CA TYR A 29 17.73 3.63 4.55
C TYR A 29 17.41 3.90 3.08
N PRO A 30 17.23 2.85 2.25
CA PRO A 30 16.80 3.08 0.88
C PRO A 30 15.44 3.77 0.91
N ASP A 31 15.27 4.76 0.03
CA ASP A 31 13.96 5.38 -0.19
C ASP A 31 12.93 4.29 -0.46
N MET A 32 11.78 4.37 0.23
CA MET A 32 10.69 3.43 0.01
C MET A 32 10.19 3.61 -1.43
N PRO A 33 10.19 2.55 -2.26
CA PRO A 33 9.82 2.69 -3.66
C PRO A 33 8.36 3.10 -3.80
N ASN A 34 8.04 3.90 -4.82
CA ASN A 34 6.66 4.15 -5.22
C ASN A 34 6.00 2.83 -5.59
N ALA A 35 4.84 2.56 -5.00
CA ALA A 35 4.16 1.29 -5.15
C ALA A 35 2.63 1.43 -5.12
N VAL A 36 1.97 0.50 -5.80
CA VAL A 36 0.52 0.30 -5.79
C VAL A 36 0.16 -1.04 -5.18
N TYR A 37 -0.92 -1.09 -4.41
CA TYR A 37 -1.32 -2.30 -3.71
C TYR A 37 -2.83 -2.34 -3.48
N MET A 38 -3.36 -3.55 -3.29
CA MET A 38 -4.79 -3.78 -3.11
C MET A 38 -5.10 -4.30 -1.72
N THR A 39 -6.14 -3.72 -1.11
CA THR A 39 -6.67 -4.17 0.18
C THR A 39 -8.18 -4.03 0.19
N SER A 40 -8.85 -4.76 1.07
CA SER A 40 -10.23 -4.48 1.44
C SER A 40 -10.24 -3.51 2.62
N ASN A 41 -11.14 -2.53 2.56
CA ASN A 41 -11.41 -1.66 3.70
C ASN A 41 -12.29 -2.42 4.70
N ALA A 42 -11.71 -3.33 5.48
CA ALA A 42 -12.41 -3.92 6.60
C ALA A 42 -12.30 -2.99 7.82
N ILE A 43 -12.96 -1.82 7.80
CA ILE A 43 -13.25 -1.13 9.07
C ILE A 43 -14.62 -1.63 9.53
N THR A 44 -14.63 -2.63 10.41
CA THR A 44 -15.85 -3.09 11.07
C THR A 44 -16.22 -2.13 12.21
N GLY A 45 -16.70 -0.93 11.86
CA GLY A 45 -17.31 0.04 12.79
C GLY A 45 -16.34 0.73 13.77
N PRO A 46 -16.83 1.72 14.56
CA PRO A 46 -16.08 2.30 15.66
C PRO A 46 -16.11 1.37 16.88
N GLY A 47 -14.94 1.12 17.50
CA GLY A 47 -14.84 0.39 18.77
C GLY A 47 -13.65 -0.58 18.80
N SER A 48 -13.39 -1.18 19.97
CA SER A 48 -12.31 -2.17 20.17
C SER A 48 -12.49 -3.49 19.41
N SER A 49 -13.60 -3.65 18.68
CA SER A 49 -13.90 -4.78 17.78
C SER A 49 -13.78 -4.40 16.30
N ALA A 50 -13.30 -3.18 16.00
CA ALA A 50 -12.92 -2.80 14.67
C ALA A 50 -11.76 -3.71 14.22
N SER A 51 -11.96 -4.41 13.11
CA SER A 51 -10.94 -5.22 12.47
C SER A 51 -9.78 -4.32 12.04
N THR A 52 -8.64 -4.42 12.72
CA THR A 52 -7.38 -3.80 12.29
C THR A 52 -6.69 -4.63 11.18
N ALA A 53 -7.28 -5.74 10.77
CA ALA A 53 -6.70 -6.60 9.74
C ALA A 53 -6.89 -5.97 8.35
N ILE A 54 -5.79 -5.48 7.78
CA ILE A 54 -5.69 -5.21 6.35
C ILE A 54 -5.63 -6.56 5.65
N THR A 55 -6.65 -6.91 4.89
CA THR A 55 -6.67 -8.14 4.08
C THR A 55 -6.69 -7.79 2.60
N ASN A 56 -6.11 -8.63 1.76
CA ASN A 56 -6.26 -8.56 0.30
C ASN A 56 -7.40 -9.46 -0.19
N THR A 57 -8.44 -9.61 0.63
CA THR A 57 -9.58 -10.45 0.32
C THR A 57 -10.88 -9.79 0.71
N ALA A 58 -11.94 -10.11 0.00
CA ALA A 58 -13.31 -9.79 0.39
C ALA A 58 -14.25 -10.94 0.02
N SER A 59 -15.48 -10.87 0.51
CA SER A 59 -16.52 -11.80 0.11
C SER A 59 -17.87 -11.10 0.05
N GLY A 60 -18.78 -11.66 -0.74
CA GLY A 60 -20.15 -11.17 -0.84
C GLY A 60 -21.01 -12.15 -1.62
N LYS A 61 -22.32 -12.09 -1.36
CA LYS A 61 -23.29 -12.95 -2.04
C LYS A 61 -23.35 -12.60 -3.53
N VAL A 62 -23.72 -13.58 -4.36
CA VAL A 62 -23.98 -13.36 -5.81
C VAL A 62 -25.05 -12.30 -6.10
N SER A 63 -25.89 -11.97 -5.12
CA SER A 63 -26.89 -10.90 -5.19
C SER A 63 -26.32 -9.50 -4.89
N VAL A 64 -25.05 -9.39 -4.50
CA VAL A 64 -24.37 -8.12 -4.20
C VAL A 64 -23.43 -7.80 -5.34
N SER A 65 -23.68 -6.68 -6.01
CA SER A 65 -22.88 -6.19 -7.13
C SER A 65 -22.55 -4.71 -6.93
N PRO A 66 -21.33 -4.25 -7.30
CA PRO A 66 -20.21 -5.04 -7.83
C PRO A 66 -19.33 -5.65 -6.73
N ALA A 67 -18.50 -6.62 -7.10
CA ALA A 67 -17.32 -7.01 -6.33
C ALA A 67 -16.27 -5.89 -6.45
N VAL A 68 -15.76 -5.39 -5.33
CA VAL A 68 -14.87 -4.22 -5.31
C VAL A 68 -13.52 -4.58 -4.70
N ALA A 69 -12.45 -4.24 -5.41
CA ALA A 69 -11.10 -4.18 -4.89
C ALA A 69 -10.61 -2.73 -4.94
N ARG A 70 -10.13 -2.19 -3.81
CA ARG A 70 -9.56 -0.85 -3.77
C ARG A 70 -8.06 -0.94 -4.01
N VAL A 71 -7.57 -0.10 -4.91
CA VAL A 71 -6.15 0.02 -5.25
C VAL A 71 -5.62 1.33 -4.68
N TYR A 72 -4.55 1.26 -3.91
CA TYR A 72 -3.89 2.37 -3.26
C TYR A 72 -2.53 2.65 -3.89
N VAL A 73 -2.09 3.90 -3.84
CA VAL A 73 -0.67 4.27 -3.89
C VAL A 73 -0.13 4.40 -2.46
N ASN A 74 1.11 3.99 -2.23
CA ASN A 74 1.77 4.15 -0.92
C ASN A 74 2.28 5.59 -0.68
N ILE A 75 2.54 6.34 -1.75
CA ILE A 75 3.01 7.73 -1.76
C ILE A 75 2.11 8.50 -2.73
N LEU A 76 1.69 9.71 -2.33
CA LEU A 76 0.82 10.55 -3.15
C LEU A 76 1.53 10.94 -4.46
N GLN A 77 0.87 10.68 -5.58
CA GLN A 77 1.45 10.92 -6.90
C GLN A 77 1.02 12.30 -7.42
N THR A 78 1.95 13.01 -8.07
CA THR A 78 1.69 14.30 -8.73
C THR A 78 1.19 14.13 -10.17
N LYS A 79 1.29 12.91 -10.71
CA LYS A 79 0.75 12.50 -12.00
C LYS A 79 -0.29 11.39 -11.78
N GLU A 80 -1.11 11.14 -12.80
CA GLU A 80 -1.98 9.98 -12.78
C GLU A 80 -1.18 8.68 -12.92
N VAL A 81 -1.64 7.61 -12.29
CA VAL A 81 -1.06 6.27 -12.42
C VAL A 81 -2.09 5.37 -13.08
N THR A 82 -1.80 4.89 -14.28
CA THR A 82 -2.64 3.91 -14.98
C THR A 82 -2.12 2.51 -14.71
N LEU A 83 -3.03 1.61 -14.33
CA LEU A 83 -2.73 0.21 -14.07
C LEU A 83 -3.54 -0.68 -15.00
N THR A 84 -2.92 -1.78 -15.43
CA THR A 84 -3.65 -2.92 -16.00
C THR A 84 -3.75 -4.04 -14.98
N TYR A 85 -4.77 -4.88 -15.11
CA TYR A 85 -4.96 -6.04 -14.26
C TYR A 85 -5.50 -7.23 -15.06
N THR A 86 -5.39 -8.42 -14.48
CA THR A 86 -5.96 -9.65 -15.01
C THR A 86 -6.98 -10.24 -14.04
N LEU A 87 -7.96 -10.97 -14.57
CA LEU A 87 -8.93 -11.73 -13.79
C LEU A 87 -8.65 -13.24 -13.88
N GLY A 88 -8.87 -13.94 -12.78
CA GLY A 88 -8.78 -15.40 -12.67
C GLY A 88 -9.63 -15.94 -11.52
N GLY A 89 -9.34 -17.15 -11.05
CA GLY A 89 -10.07 -17.82 -9.97
C GLY A 89 -11.03 -18.90 -10.48
N THR A 90 -12.02 -19.27 -9.66
CA THR A 90 -12.99 -20.34 -9.98
C THR A 90 -14.34 -19.80 -10.47
N ALA A 91 -14.60 -18.50 -10.35
CA ALA A 91 -15.74 -17.83 -10.96
C ALA A 91 -15.52 -17.69 -12.47
N GLU A 92 -16.57 -17.92 -13.25
CA GLU A 92 -16.52 -17.89 -14.71
C GLU A 92 -17.07 -16.57 -15.26
N ALA A 93 -16.32 -15.93 -16.16
CA ALA A 93 -16.75 -14.70 -16.83
C ALA A 93 -17.96 -14.98 -17.75
N GLY A 94 -18.92 -14.06 -17.79
CA GLY A 94 -20.20 -14.24 -18.50
C GLY A 94 -21.23 -15.09 -17.75
N VAL A 95 -20.82 -15.87 -16.74
CA VAL A 95 -21.73 -16.70 -15.92
C VAL A 95 -21.88 -16.16 -14.51
N ASN A 96 -20.77 -15.85 -13.84
CA ASN A 96 -20.73 -15.37 -12.46
C ASN A 96 -20.40 -13.88 -12.36
N TYR A 97 -19.70 -13.31 -13.34
CA TYR A 97 -19.38 -11.89 -13.41
C TYR A 97 -19.22 -11.42 -14.85
N THR A 98 -19.36 -10.12 -15.10
CA THR A 98 -19.00 -9.50 -16.39
C THR A 98 -17.57 -8.97 -16.29
N ALA A 99 -16.68 -9.43 -17.16
CA ALA A 99 -15.32 -8.90 -17.22
C ALA A 99 -15.35 -7.45 -17.74
N PRO A 100 -14.73 -6.47 -17.03
CA PRO A 100 -14.58 -5.13 -17.55
C PRO A 100 -13.71 -5.11 -18.82
N ASP A 101 -14.05 -4.24 -19.76
CA ASP A 101 -13.25 -3.95 -20.95
C ASP A 101 -13.17 -2.41 -21.12
N PRO A 102 -11.97 -1.81 -21.02
CA PRO A 102 -10.66 -2.45 -20.80
C PRO A 102 -10.44 -2.93 -19.35
N MET A 103 -9.53 -3.89 -19.16
CA MET A 103 -9.01 -4.30 -17.85
C MET A 103 -7.92 -3.33 -17.34
N SER A 104 -8.29 -2.05 -17.24
CA SER A 104 -7.42 -0.98 -16.75
C SER A 104 -8.15 -0.01 -15.85
N ILE A 105 -7.44 0.60 -14.91
CA ILE A 105 -7.91 1.67 -14.04
C ILE A 105 -6.87 2.79 -13.94
N THR A 106 -7.31 3.99 -13.61
CA THR A 106 -6.42 5.13 -13.35
C THR A 106 -6.65 5.67 -11.94
N ILE A 107 -5.57 5.88 -11.20
CA ILE A 107 -5.54 6.66 -9.97
C ILE A 107 -5.20 8.11 -10.37
N PRO A 108 -6.12 9.08 -10.25
CA PRO A 108 -5.84 10.46 -10.65
C PRO A 108 -4.73 11.09 -9.81
N ALA A 109 -4.03 12.07 -10.38
CA ALA A 109 -3.04 12.87 -9.65
C ALA A 109 -3.65 13.46 -8.35
N GLY A 110 -2.88 13.42 -7.26
CA GLY A 110 -3.33 13.90 -5.95
C GLY A 110 -4.42 13.04 -5.29
N LYS A 111 -4.71 11.84 -5.81
CA LYS A 111 -5.59 10.86 -5.16
C LYS A 111 -4.79 9.67 -4.65
N TRP A 112 -5.23 9.14 -3.51
CA TRP A 112 -4.58 8.00 -2.86
C TRP A 112 -5.05 6.65 -3.39
N PHE A 113 -6.24 6.59 -3.99
CA PHE A 113 -6.84 5.33 -4.39
C PHE A 113 -7.84 5.48 -5.54
N THR A 114 -8.14 4.35 -6.15
CA THR A 114 -9.28 4.13 -7.04
C THR A 114 -9.82 2.72 -6.82
N ASP A 115 -10.99 2.41 -7.37
CA ASP A 115 -11.65 1.11 -7.18
C ASP A 115 -11.70 0.34 -8.50
N ILE A 116 -11.28 -0.93 -8.47
CA ILE A 116 -11.63 -1.92 -9.48
C ILE A 116 -13.00 -2.49 -9.11
N LYS A 117 -13.98 -2.33 -10.01
CA LYS A 117 -15.35 -2.82 -9.83
C LYS A 117 -15.64 -3.91 -10.84
N ILE A 118 -15.90 -5.12 -10.37
CA ILE A 118 -16.26 -6.27 -11.20
C ILE A 118 -17.78 -6.52 -11.03
N PRO A 119 -18.61 -6.26 -12.06
CA PRO A 119 -20.04 -6.54 -11.98
C PRO A 119 -20.31 -8.02 -11.74
N VAL A 120 -20.94 -8.34 -10.62
CA VAL A 120 -21.36 -9.71 -10.30
C VAL A 120 -22.70 -9.98 -10.97
N ILE A 121 -22.83 -11.16 -11.57
CA ILE A 121 -24.10 -11.63 -12.16
C ILE A 121 -24.80 -12.45 -11.07
N ASN A 122 -26.06 -12.09 -10.78
CA ASN A 122 -26.87 -12.80 -9.80
C ASN A 122 -27.36 -14.14 -10.37
N THR A 123 -26.49 -15.15 -10.34
CA THR A 123 -26.78 -16.52 -10.73
C THR A 123 -26.65 -17.47 -9.54
N PRO A 124 -27.48 -18.53 -9.46
CA PRO A 124 -27.29 -19.56 -8.45
C PRO A 124 -25.91 -20.21 -8.56
N ILE A 125 -25.23 -20.39 -7.43
CA ILE A 125 -23.98 -21.14 -7.32
C ILE A 125 -24.15 -22.32 -6.34
N THR A 126 -23.52 -23.44 -6.67
CA THR A 126 -23.59 -24.67 -5.85
C THR A 126 -22.57 -24.67 -4.71
N ALA A 127 -21.47 -23.93 -4.86
CA ALA A 127 -20.42 -23.70 -3.88
C ALA A 127 -19.83 -22.30 -4.06
N ASN A 128 -19.08 -21.82 -3.07
CA ASN A 128 -18.39 -20.54 -3.17
C ASN A 128 -17.44 -20.51 -4.38
N LYS A 129 -17.37 -19.38 -5.06
CA LYS A 129 -16.49 -19.16 -6.21
C LYS A 129 -15.59 -17.95 -5.99
N THR A 130 -14.42 -17.91 -6.60
CA THR A 130 -13.47 -16.81 -6.41
C THR A 130 -13.23 -16.04 -7.70
N ILE A 131 -13.16 -14.72 -7.58
CA ILE A 131 -12.61 -13.81 -8.57
C ILE A 131 -11.27 -13.33 -8.02
N ILE A 132 -10.19 -13.65 -8.73
CA ILE A 132 -8.83 -13.21 -8.38
C ILE A 132 -8.46 -12.06 -9.31
N ILE A 133 -8.19 -10.89 -8.73
CA ILE A 133 -7.71 -9.69 -9.43
C ILE A 133 -6.20 -9.61 -9.19
N ALA A 134 -5.40 -9.58 -10.24
CA ALA A 134 -3.95 -9.41 -10.14
C ALA A 134 -3.51 -8.18 -10.93
N LEU A 135 -2.77 -7.26 -10.29
CA LEU A 135 -2.16 -6.13 -10.99
C LEU A 135 -1.08 -6.67 -11.94
N ALA A 136 -1.06 -6.17 -13.17
CA ALA A 136 -0.17 -6.64 -14.23
C ALA A 136 0.89 -5.61 -14.60
N THR A 137 0.50 -4.35 -14.83
CA THR A 137 1.43 -3.23 -15.08
C THR A 137 0.94 -1.95 -14.39
N ALA A 138 1.86 -1.01 -14.18
CA ALA A 138 1.58 0.36 -13.78
C ALA A 138 2.49 1.32 -14.55
N THR A 139 2.03 2.55 -14.79
CA THR A 139 2.85 3.61 -15.41
C THR A 139 3.86 4.21 -14.44
N ASP A 140 4.74 5.08 -14.96
CA ASP A 140 5.66 5.92 -14.17
C ASP A 140 6.56 5.15 -13.21
N ASP A 141 6.98 3.94 -13.63
CA ASP A 141 7.84 3.01 -12.88
C ASP A 141 7.32 2.65 -11.47
N VAL A 142 6.01 2.81 -11.24
CA VAL A 142 5.37 2.46 -9.98
C VAL A 142 5.38 0.94 -9.80
N GLN A 143 5.90 0.47 -8.68
CA GLN A 143 6.00 -0.96 -8.40
C GLN A 143 4.65 -1.58 -8.04
N LEU A 144 4.45 -2.84 -8.41
CA LEU A 144 3.26 -3.60 -8.02
C LEU A 144 3.51 -4.32 -6.70
N GLY A 145 2.66 -4.08 -5.70
CA GLY A 145 2.73 -4.68 -4.37
C GLY A 145 3.65 -3.94 -3.39
N LEU A 146 3.58 -4.34 -2.12
CA LEU A 146 4.36 -3.77 -1.02
C LEU A 146 5.48 -4.70 -0.55
N GLY A 147 6.58 -4.10 -0.11
CA GLY A 147 7.76 -4.78 0.41
C GLY A 147 8.54 -5.54 -0.65
N SER A 148 9.66 -6.17 -0.25
CA SER A 148 10.54 -6.92 -1.14
C SER A 148 9.84 -8.07 -1.86
N ASP A 149 8.86 -8.69 -1.22
CA ASP A 149 8.09 -9.81 -1.79
C ASP A 149 6.95 -9.35 -2.72
N ARG A 150 6.72 -8.04 -2.83
CA ARG A 150 5.62 -7.45 -3.63
C ARG A 150 4.27 -8.06 -3.25
N ASN A 151 3.99 -8.13 -1.95
CA ASN A 151 2.73 -8.62 -1.41
C ASN A 151 1.59 -7.65 -1.76
N TYR A 152 0.34 -8.08 -1.62
CA TYR A 152 -0.85 -7.25 -1.90
C TYR A 152 -1.01 -6.80 -3.37
N LYS A 153 -0.28 -7.40 -4.32
CA LYS A 153 -0.51 -7.23 -5.77
C LYS A 153 -1.65 -8.08 -6.34
N THR A 154 -2.20 -8.96 -5.52
CA THR A 154 -3.31 -9.86 -5.87
C THR A 154 -4.40 -9.72 -4.82
N PHE A 155 -5.65 -9.63 -5.26
CA PHE A 155 -6.83 -9.50 -4.43
C PHE A 155 -7.83 -10.60 -4.76
N THR A 156 -8.34 -11.30 -3.75
CA THR A 156 -9.31 -12.39 -3.94
C THR A 156 -10.68 -11.98 -3.42
N TYR A 157 -11.66 -11.90 -4.31
CA TYR A 157 -13.06 -11.75 -3.95
C TYR A 157 -13.77 -13.11 -3.98
N THR A 158 -14.41 -13.50 -2.90
CA THR A 158 -15.18 -14.75 -2.83
C THR A 158 -16.67 -14.48 -2.98
N LEU A 159 -17.25 -14.97 -4.07
CA LEU A 159 -18.69 -15.08 -4.26
C LEU A 159 -19.22 -16.17 -3.32
N THR A 160 -20.07 -15.77 -2.38
CA THR A 160 -20.73 -16.69 -1.44
C THR A 160 -22.13 -17.03 -1.91
N LYS A 161 -22.57 -18.23 -1.53
CA LYS A 161 -23.94 -18.71 -1.79
C LYS A 161 -24.99 -17.87 -1.06
#